data_AF-A0A7S3RU97-F1
#
_entry.id   AF-A0A7S3RU97-F1
#
_cell.length_a   1.000
_cell.length_b   1.000
_cell.length_c   1.000
_cell.angle_alpha   90.00
_cell.angle_beta   90.00
_cell.angle_gamma   90.00
#
_symmetry.space_group_name_H-M   'P 1'
#
loop_
_entity.id
_entity.type
_entity.pdbx_description
1 polymer ?
#
loop_
_entity_poly.entity_id
_entity_poly.type
_entity_poly.pdbx_seq_one_letter_code
_entity_poly.pdbx_strand_id
1 'polypeptide(L)'
;GSQPLAFGECRELSSRVQQHDRLVLGLRDNELHGTFEVGELPTTDAVLLLVLEKREGSVLMGFQSFAFASHSDDKDAQLAVIDTFRGNSSAPHLKMEDHVTGKEKQTVSKRIEQLNFNRVYSVEEGNYDASIGDKGRGSAELEQQLELNTKRSLHLTRNQNYVVLRIGGDGPEFPEALVVYPEGLVGKSGSARHALSWLAAALVAAVALRA
;
A
#
# COMPACT_ATOMS: atom_id res chain seq x y z
N GLY A 1 13.94 13.18 15.46
CA GLY A 1 12.88 13.98 14.83
C GLY A 1 12.65 13.47 13.43
N SER A 2 11.62 12.64 13.26
CA SER A 2 11.23 12.10 11.96
C SER A 2 10.35 13.11 11.23
N GLN A 3 10.54 13.23 9.90
CA GLN A 3 9.64 14.01 9.06
C GLN A 3 8.20 13.47 9.20
N PRO A 4 7.16 14.33 9.17
CA PRO A 4 5.77 13.88 9.21
C PRO A 4 5.50 12.92 8.03
N LEU A 5 4.64 11.93 8.25
CA LEU A 5 4.15 11.05 7.18
C LEU A 5 2.93 11.71 6.52
N ALA A 6 2.92 11.72 5.19
CA ALA A 6 1.75 12.11 4.42
C ALA A 6 0.66 11.02 4.46
N PHE A 7 -0.56 11.40 4.06
CA PHE A 7 -1.65 10.43 3.91
C PHE A 7 -1.28 9.37 2.86
N GLY A 8 -1.42 8.09 3.21
CA GLY A 8 -1.04 6.97 2.36
C GLY A 8 0.48 6.70 2.29
N GLU A 9 1.30 7.41 3.06
CA GLU A 9 2.74 7.16 3.13
C GLU A 9 3.06 6.07 4.16
N CYS A 10 3.94 5.15 3.78
CA CYS A 10 4.51 4.15 4.66
C CYS A 10 6.01 4.39 4.82
N ARG A 11 6.53 4.15 6.03
CA ARG A 11 7.96 4.28 6.31
C ARG A 11 8.40 3.31 7.37
N GLU A 12 9.54 2.67 7.14
CA GLU A 12 10.22 1.85 8.12
C GLU A 12 10.99 2.72 9.12
N LEU A 13 10.90 2.36 10.40
CA LEU A 13 11.63 2.99 11.49
C LEU A 13 12.54 1.96 12.15
N SER A 14 13.83 2.26 12.26
CA SER A 14 14.86 1.36 12.84
C SER A 14 14.82 1.29 14.39
N SER A 15 13.73 1.74 15.01
CA SER A 15 13.56 1.73 16.47
C SER A 15 13.12 0.35 16.97
N ARG A 16 13.68 -0.08 18.10
CA ARG A 16 13.16 -1.23 18.83
C ARG A 16 12.02 -0.78 19.75
N VAL A 17 11.00 -1.61 19.86
CA VAL A 17 9.88 -1.42 20.78
C VAL A 17 9.84 -2.57 21.78
N GLN A 18 9.45 -2.28 23.01
CA GLN A 18 9.25 -3.24 24.08
C GLN A 18 7.78 -3.28 24.50
N GLN A 19 7.40 -4.38 25.16
CA GLN A 19 6.08 -4.48 25.78
C GLN A 19 5.86 -3.29 26.74
N HIS A 20 4.66 -2.72 26.70
CA HIS A 20 4.26 -1.52 27.46
C HIS A 20 4.88 -0.19 27.01
N ASP A 21 5.68 -0.17 25.94
CA ASP A 21 6.11 1.09 25.34
C ASP A 21 4.91 1.90 24.86
N ARG A 22 4.99 3.22 25.00
CA ARG A 22 3.94 4.16 24.58
C ARG A 22 4.42 5.02 23.43
N LEU A 23 3.82 4.81 22.26
CA LEU A 23 4.08 5.58 21.06
C LEU A 23 3.06 6.72 20.99
N VAL A 24 3.53 7.95 21.24
CA VAL A 24 2.72 9.17 21.13
C VAL A 24 2.77 9.67 19.69
N LEU A 25 1.60 9.74 19.06
CA LEU A 25 1.43 10.10 17.66
C LEU A 25 0.47 11.29 17.59
N GLY A 26 0.63 12.12 16.56
CA GLY A 26 -0.26 13.24 16.29
C GLY A 26 -0.30 13.57 14.81
N LEU A 27 -1.44 14.08 14.35
CA LEU A 27 -1.55 14.67 13.02
C LEU A 27 -1.01 16.10 13.07
N ARG A 28 -0.21 16.48 12.07
CA ARG A 28 0.20 17.87 11.92
C ARG A 28 -1.03 18.73 11.64
N ASP A 29 -1.04 19.94 12.19
CA ASP A 29 -2.05 20.97 11.91
C ASP A 29 -3.46 20.66 12.48
N ASN A 30 -3.62 19.62 13.31
CA ASN A 30 -4.83 19.31 14.08
C ASN A 30 -4.47 18.96 15.53
N GLU A 31 -5.38 19.18 16.50
CA GLU A 31 -5.24 18.72 17.89
C GLU A 31 -5.50 17.20 18.05
N LEU A 32 -5.39 16.44 16.96
CA LEU A 32 -5.67 15.01 16.95
C LEU A 32 -4.43 14.26 17.46
N HIS A 33 -4.52 13.79 18.71
CA HIS A 33 -3.47 13.01 19.36
C HIS A 33 -3.95 11.59 19.66
N GLY A 34 -3.01 10.67 19.70
CA GLY A 34 -3.27 9.29 20.10
C GLY A 34 -2.01 8.67 20.69
N THR A 35 -2.21 7.81 21.67
CA THR A 35 -1.13 7.01 22.26
C THR A 35 -1.42 5.56 21.96
N PHE A 36 -0.49 4.89 21.30
CA PHE A 36 -0.50 3.45 21.14
C PHE A 36 0.37 2.83 22.22
N GLU A 37 -0.18 1.91 23.01
CA GLU A 37 0.59 1.12 23.96
C GLU A 37 0.88 -0.24 23.34
N VAL A 38 2.15 -0.62 23.32
CA VAL A 38 2.60 -1.90 22.80
C VAL A 38 2.11 -3.01 23.74
N GLY A 39 1.28 -3.90 23.21
CA GLY A 39 0.77 -5.06 23.93
C GLY A 39 1.83 -6.16 24.08
N GLU A 40 1.36 -7.39 24.33
CA GLU A 40 2.23 -8.56 24.36
C GLU A 40 2.97 -8.72 23.03
N LEU A 41 4.29 -8.95 23.13
CA LEU A 41 5.13 -9.18 21.96
C LEU A 41 5.11 -10.66 21.55
N PRO A 42 5.26 -10.96 20.26
CA PRO A 42 5.47 -12.34 19.80
C PRO A 42 6.66 -12.99 20.51
N THR A 43 6.63 -14.33 20.63
CA THR A 43 7.71 -15.11 21.26
C THR A 43 9.01 -15.13 20.46
N THR A 44 8.96 -14.68 19.21
CA THR A 44 10.10 -14.62 18.27
C THR A 44 10.30 -13.19 17.80
N ASP A 45 11.49 -12.90 17.27
CA ASP A 45 11.77 -11.60 16.66
C ASP A 45 10.72 -11.29 15.59
N ALA A 46 10.19 -10.07 15.63
CA ALA A 46 9.13 -9.63 14.74
C ALA A 46 9.25 -8.15 14.43
N VAL A 47 8.74 -7.75 13.27
CA VAL A 47 8.57 -6.35 12.90
C VAL A 47 7.13 -5.93 13.20
N LEU A 48 6.97 -4.91 14.04
CA LEU A 48 5.67 -4.30 14.31
C LEU A 48 5.27 -3.37 13.16
N LEU A 49 4.14 -3.67 12.53
CA LEU A 49 3.45 -2.76 11.62
C LEU A 49 2.36 -2.03 12.39
N LEU A 50 2.46 -0.70 12.48
CA LEU A 50 1.46 0.16 13.07
C LEU A 50 0.79 1.00 11.99
N VAL A 51 -0.53 0.87 11.85
CA VAL A 51 -1.35 1.64 10.90
C VAL A 51 -2.18 2.64 11.67
N LEU A 52 -2.03 3.92 11.30
CA LEU A 52 -2.76 5.03 11.89
C LEU A 52 -3.96 5.37 11.02
N GLU A 53 -5.11 5.56 11.64
CA GLU A 53 -6.34 5.91 10.94
C GLU A 53 -7.10 7.03 11.67
N LYS A 54 -7.79 7.87 10.90
CA LYS A 54 -8.73 8.82 11.47
C LYS A 54 -10.04 8.09 11.76
N ARG A 55 -10.54 8.22 12.98
CA ARG A 55 -11.87 7.73 13.34
C ARG A 55 -12.93 8.70 12.84
N GLU A 56 -13.97 8.17 12.20
CA GLU A 56 -15.11 8.98 11.78
C GLU A 56 -15.82 9.57 13.01
N GLY A 57 -16.12 10.87 12.97
CA GLY A 57 -16.81 11.57 14.06
C GLY A 57 -16.04 11.68 15.39
N SER A 58 -14.74 11.37 15.42
CA SER A 58 -13.94 11.40 16.65
C SER A 58 -12.72 12.32 16.53
N VAL A 59 -12.37 12.94 17.66
CA VAL A 59 -11.11 13.68 17.86
C VAL A 59 -9.97 12.75 18.32
N LEU A 60 -10.15 11.44 18.24
CA LEU A 60 -9.13 10.45 18.57
C LEU A 60 -8.67 9.70 17.32
N MET A 61 -7.37 9.37 17.27
CA MET A 61 -6.83 8.47 16.26
C MET A 61 -7.17 7.01 16.58
N GLY A 62 -7.41 6.23 15.54
CA GLY A 62 -7.44 4.78 15.59
C GLY A 62 -6.08 4.18 15.25
N PHE A 63 -5.85 2.97 15.73
CA PHE A 63 -4.63 2.22 15.51
C PHE A 63 -5.01 0.77 15.16
N GLN A 64 -4.36 0.24 14.13
CA GLN A 64 -4.31 -1.20 13.87
C GLN A 64 -2.85 -1.65 13.95
N SER A 65 -2.61 -2.82 14.54
CA SER A 65 -1.25 -3.36 14.70
C SER A 65 -1.17 -4.79 14.18
N PHE A 66 -0.11 -5.07 13.44
CA PHE A 66 0.21 -6.40 12.89
C PHE A 66 1.68 -6.71 13.17
N ALA A 67 2.05 -7.99 13.11
CA ALA A 67 3.42 -8.43 13.27
C ALA A 67 3.85 -9.25 12.06
N PHE A 68 5.01 -8.92 11.50
CA PHE A 68 5.72 -9.79 10.56
C PHE A 68 6.69 -10.65 11.36
N ALA A 69 6.59 -11.97 11.22
CA ALA A 69 7.45 -12.89 11.95
C ALA A 69 8.83 -12.94 11.28
N SER A 70 9.91 -12.97 12.06
CA SER A 70 11.27 -13.10 11.54
C SER A 70 11.62 -14.58 11.33
N HIS A 71 10.92 -15.28 10.44
CA HIS A 71 11.22 -16.70 10.16
C HIS A 71 12.45 -16.83 9.25
N SER A 72 13.35 -17.74 9.60
CA SER A 72 14.61 -18.03 8.89
C SER A 72 14.46 -18.97 7.69
N ASP A 73 13.28 -19.55 7.50
CA ASP A 73 13.06 -20.71 6.61
C ASP A 73 12.10 -20.40 5.44
N ASP A 74 11.61 -19.16 5.31
CA ASP A 74 10.56 -18.84 4.36
C ASP A 74 11.13 -18.62 2.94
N LYS A 75 10.64 -19.45 2.01
CA LYS A 75 10.84 -19.25 0.57
C LYS A 75 9.91 -18.18 0.00
N ASP A 76 9.21 -17.46 0.86
CA ASP A 76 8.08 -16.61 0.54
C ASP A 76 8.30 -15.19 1.07
N ALA A 77 7.58 -14.24 0.50
CA ALA A 77 7.42 -12.89 1.02
C ALA A 77 6.29 -12.85 2.07
N GLN A 78 6.37 -11.94 3.04
CA GLN A 78 5.24 -11.67 3.93
C GLN A 78 4.47 -10.44 3.44
N LEU A 79 3.17 -10.58 3.25
CA LEU A 79 2.28 -9.56 2.74
C LEU A 79 1.18 -9.23 3.74
N ALA A 80 1.24 -8.05 4.35
CA ALA A 80 0.13 -7.51 5.12
C ALA A 80 -0.89 -6.85 4.19
N VAL A 81 -2.13 -7.31 4.21
CA VAL A 81 -3.24 -6.77 3.43
C VAL A 81 -4.21 -6.13 4.40
N ILE A 82 -4.36 -4.80 4.36
CA ILE A 82 -5.03 -4.02 5.43
C ILE A 82 -6.08 -3.10 4.83
N ASP A 83 -7.26 -3.06 5.46
CA ASP A 83 -8.34 -2.16 5.10
C ASP A 83 -8.49 -1.02 6.10
N THR A 84 -8.26 0.19 5.63
CA THR A 84 -8.50 1.44 6.36
C THR A 84 -9.54 2.30 5.67
N PHE A 85 -10.19 1.80 4.61
CA PHE A 85 -11.23 2.52 3.89
C PHE A 85 -12.43 2.79 4.79
N ARG A 86 -12.98 3.99 4.66
CA ARG A 86 -14.13 4.48 5.43
C ARG A 86 -15.20 4.94 4.45
N GLY A 87 -15.83 3.97 3.80
CA GLY A 87 -16.93 4.18 2.88
C GLY A 87 -17.72 2.89 2.67
N ASN A 88 -18.71 2.93 1.79
CA ASN A 88 -19.60 1.80 1.58
C ASN A 88 -18.88 0.63 0.88
N SER A 89 -18.85 -0.53 1.53
CA SER A 89 -18.19 -1.73 1.04
C SER A 89 -18.88 -2.96 1.65
N SER A 90 -19.02 -4.04 0.88
CA SER A 90 -19.81 -5.20 1.32
C SER A 90 -18.96 -6.44 1.56
N ALA A 91 -18.02 -6.73 0.65
CA ALA A 91 -17.10 -7.86 0.79
C ALA A 91 -15.78 -7.58 0.05
N PRO A 92 -15.03 -6.55 0.49
CA PRO A 92 -13.79 -6.19 -0.15
C PRO A 92 -12.73 -7.28 0.06
N HIS A 93 -11.98 -7.56 -1.00
CA HIS A 93 -10.81 -8.43 -0.95
C HIS A 93 -9.73 -7.87 -1.89
N LEU A 94 -8.49 -8.23 -1.60
CA LEU A 94 -7.39 -8.00 -2.52
C LEU A 94 -7.40 -9.10 -3.57
N LYS A 95 -7.51 -8.71 -4.85
CA LYS A 95 -7.31 -9.61 -5.99
C LYS A 95 -5.86 -9.50 -6.41
N MET A 96 -5.16 -10.64 -6.49
CA MET A 96 -3.77 -10.71 -6.96
C MET A 96 -3.69 -11.61 -8.19
N GLU A 97 -3.02 -11.13 -9.23
CA GLU A 97 -2.87 -11.83 -10.50
C GLU A 97 -1.39 -11.96 -10.85
N ASP A 98 -0.90 -13.19 -11.01
CA ASP A 98 0.51 -13.46 -11.34
C ASP A 98 0.82 -13.17 -12.81
N HIS A 99 1.93 -12.47 -13.06
CA HIS A 99 2.56 -12.34 -14.37
C HIS A 99 3.43 -13.57 -14.63
N VAL A 100 2.85 -14.65 -15.16
CA VAL A 100 3.66 -15.80 -15.58
C VAL A 100 4.62 -15.37 -16.70
N THR A 101 5.88 -15.15 -16.35
CA THR A 101 6.93 -14.71 -17.29
C THR A 101 7.32 -15.88 -18.20
N GLY A 102 6.62 -16.06 -19.32
CA GLY A 102 7.13 -16.50 -20.63
C GLY A 102 7.99 -17.77 -20.78
N LYS A 103 8.27 -18.55 -19.73
CA LYS A 103 9.10 -19.78 -19.82
C LYS A 103 8.28 -21.07 -19.86
N GLU A 104 7.02 -21.02 -19.47
CA GLU A 104 6.09 -22.14 -19.67
C GLU A 104 5.35 -21.98 -20.99
N LYS A 105 5.96 -22.49 -22.06
CA LYS A 105 5.22 -22.88 -23.26
C LYS A 105 4.31 -24.06 -22.91
N GLN A 106 3.19 -23.80 -22.25
CA GLN A 106 1.94 -24.58 -22.31
C GLN A 106 0.93 -24.06 -21.27
N THR A 107 -0.14 -23.40 -21.75
CA THR A 107 -1.51 -23.51 -21.18
C THR A 107 -1.69 -23.38 -19.65
N VAL A 108 -0.90 -22.57 -18.93
CA VAL A 108 -1.22 -22.27 -17.53
C VAL A 108 -2.08 -21.01 -17.48
N SER A 109 -3.34 -21.20 -17.09
CA SER A 109 -4.29 -20.12 -16.83
C SER A 109 -3.72 -19.13 -15.82
N LYS A 110 -3.82 -17.84 -16.13
CA LYS A 110 -3.58 -16.73 -15.19
C LYS A 110 -4.09 -17.09 -13.79
N ARG A 111 -3.17 -17.26 -12.82
CA ARG A 111 -3.52 -17.58 -11.43
C ARG A 111 -4.06 -16.31 -10.78
N ILE A 112 -5.28 -16.38 -10.27
CA ILE A 112 -5.92 -15.28 -9.53
C ILE A 112 -6.13 -15.74 -8.10
N GLU A 113 -5.57 -14.99 -7.17
CA GLU A 113 -5.72 -15.20 -5.73
C GLU A 113 -6.60 -14.09 -5.15
N GLN A 114 -7.40 -14.44 -4.13
CA GLN A 114 -8.27 -13.50 -3.43
C GLN A 114 -7.94 -13.54 -1.94
N LEU A 115 -7.39 -12.44 -1.42
CA LEU A 115 -6.94 -12.32 -0.05
C LEU A 115 -7.89 -11.41 0.74
N ASN A 116 -8.27 -11.85 1.94
CA ASN A 116 -9.09 -11.05 2.84
C ASN A 116 -8.24 -9.96 3.47
N PHE A 117 -8.83 -8.78 3.67
CA PHE A 117 -8.17 -7.70 4.39
C PHE A 117 -8.00 -7.99 5.88
N ASN A 118 -7.11 -7.22 6.50
CA ASN A 118 -6.70 -7.23 7.89
C ASN A 118 -5.99 -8.53 8.31
N ARG A 119 -5.07 -9.01 7.45
CA ARG A 119 -4.30 -10.23 7.65
C ARG A 119 -2.90 -10.13 7.06
N VAL A 120 -1.98 -10.95 7.58
CA VAL A 120 -0.65 -11.17 7.02
C VAL A 120 -0.60 -12.53 6.36
N TYR A 121 -0.09 -12.60 5.14
CA TYR A 121 0.02 -13.80 4.31
C TYR A 121 1.48 -14.11 3.97
N SER A 122 1.81 -15.39 3.83
CA SER A 122 3.02 -15.83 3.12
C SER A 122 2.67 -16.01 1.64
N VAL A 123 3.39 -15.32 0.76
CA VAL A 123 3.13 -15.29 -0.69
C VAL A 123 4.43 -15.59 -1.43
N GLU A 124 4.36 -16.44 -2.45
CA GLU A 124 5.52 -16.78 -3.28
C GLU A 124 6.19 -15.53 -3.87
N GLU A 125 7.50 -15.61 -4.12
CA GLU A 125 8.19 -14.56 -4.86
C GLU A 125 7.64 -14.44 -6.30
N GLY A 126 7.53 -13.22 -6.80
CA GLY A 126 6.94 -13.01 -8.13
C GLY A 126 6.55 -11.58 -8.43
N ASN A 127 6.03 -11.38 -9.66
CA ASN A 127 5.44 -10.12 -10.08
C ASN A 127 3.94 -10.29 -10.15
N TYR A 128 3.22 -9.48 -9.40
CA TYR A 128 1.76 -9.53 -9.30
C TYR A 128 1.15 -8.21 -9.71
N ASP A 129 -0.01 -8.27 -10.33
CA ASP A 129 -0.95 -7.16 -10.34
C ASP A 129 -1.92 -7.32 -9.18
N ALA A 130 -2.04 -6.31 -8.32
CA ALA A 130 -3.01 -6.29 -7.24
C ALA A 130 -4.08 -5.22 -7.49
N SER A 131 -5.33 -5.53 -7.19
CA SER A 131 -6.45 -4.59 -7.26
C SER A 131 -7.51 -4.90 -6.21
N ILE A 132 -8.44 -3.98 -5.99
CA ILE A 132 -9.56 -4.19 -5.07
C ILE A 132 -10.70 -4.86 -5.82
N GLY A 133 -11.21 -5.98 -5.29
CA GLY A 133 -12.49 -6.57 -5.69
C GLY A 133 -13.54 -6.37 -4.59
N ASP A 134 -14.76 -5.98 -4.95
CA ASP A 134 -15.89 -5.87 -4.03
C ASP A 134 -17.20 -6.23 -4.75
N LYS A 135 -17.49 -7.54 -4.79
CA LYS A 135 -18.64 -8.11 -5.50
C LYS A 135 -19.99 -7.61 -4.98
N GLY A 136 -20.05 -7.13 -3.73
CA GLY A 136 -21.30 -6.66 -3.11
C GLY A 136 -21.56 -5.17 -3.32
N ARG A 137 -20.67 -4.44 -4.00
CA ARG A 137 -20.75 -2.97 -4.14
C ARG A 137 -21.66 -2.49 -5.27
N GLY A 138 -22.04 -3.35 -6.21
CA GLY A 138 -22.95 -2.94 -7.29
C GLY A 138 -22.89 -3.83 -8.52
N SER A 139 -22.97 -3.21 -9.70
CA SER A 139 -22.93 -3.92 -10.98
C SER A 139 -21.51 -4.37 -11.36
N ALA A 140 -21.42 -5.29 -12.32
CA ALA A 140 -20.14 -5.80 -12.82
C ALA A 140 -19.27 -4.68 -13.43
N GLU A 141 -19.87 -3.65 -14.02
CA GLU A 141 -19.15 -2.50 -14.58
C GLU A 141 -18.47 -1.67 -13.48
N LEU A 142 -19.13 -1.49 -12.33
CA LEU A 142 -18.56 -0.78 -11.18
C LEU A 142 -17.42 -1.57 -10.55
N GLU A 143 -17.58 -2.89 -10.43
CA GLU A 143 -16.51 -3.78 -9.96
C GLU A 143 -15.28 -3.70 -10.89
N GLN A 144 -15.49 -3.77 -12.20
CA GLN A 144 -14.40 -3.64 -13.18
C GLN A 144 -13.71 -2.27 -13.10
N GLN A 145 -14.47 -1.19 -12.94
CA GLN A 145 -13.91 0.15 -12.82
C GLN A 145 -13.08 0.30 -11.54
N LEU A 146 -13.53 -0.29 -10.43
CA LEU A 146 -12.78 -0.34 -9.17
C LEU A 146 -11.45 -1.07 -9.36
N GLU A 147 -11.48 -2.26 -9.98
CA GLU A 147 -10.26 -3.03 -10.27
C GLU A 147 -9.26 -2.20 -11.09
N LEU A 148 -9.72 -1.53 -12.15
CA LEU A 148 -8.87 -0.72 -13.02
C LEU A 148 -8.26 0.49 -12.30
N ASN A 149 -9.04 1.20 -11.49
CA ASN A 149 -8.59 2.41 -10.79
C ASN A 149 -7.59 2.08 -9.66
N THR A 150 -7.74 0.90 -9.06
CA THR A 150 -6.96 0.49 -7.89
C THR A 150 -5.80 -0.44 -8.24
N LYS A 151 -5.63 -0.79 -9.52
CA LYS A 151 -4.56 -1.67 -9.99
C LYS A 151 -3.17 -1.15 -9.63
N ARG A 152 -2.34 -1.99 -9.00
CA ARG A 152 -0.94 -1.72 -8.64
C ARG A 152 -0.07 -2.93 -8.97
N SER A 153 1.19 -2.68 -9.33
CA SER A 153 2.17 -3.74 -9.51
C SER A 153 2.90 -4.00 -8.19
N LEU A 154 3.07 -5.28 -7.85
CA LEU A 154 3.78 -5.75 -6.67
C LEU A 154 4.94 -6.64 -7.13
N HIS A 155 6.14 -6.34 -6.68
CA HIS A 155 7.30 -7.19 -6.87
C HIS A 155 7.69 -7.79 -5.52
N LEU A 156 7.34 -9.06 -5.32
CA LEU A 156 7.56 -9.78 -4.07
C LEU A 156 8.86 -10.57 -4.14
N THR A 157 9.73 -10.34 -3.17
CA THR A 157 11.00 -11.07 -2.98
C THR A 157 10.93 -11.85 -1.67
N ARG A 158 11.55 -13.04 -1.64
CA ARG A 158 11.64 -13.87 -0.43
C ARG A 158 12.20 -13.10 0.76
N ASN A 159 11.75 -13.45 1.95
CA ASN A 159 12.26 -12.89 3.21
C ASN A 159 12.17 -11.36 3.27
N GLN A 160 11.17 -10.76 2.61
CA GLN A 160 10.87 -9.34 2.67
C GLN A 160 9.41 -9.11 3.09
N ASN A 161 9.17 -7.99 3.75
CA ASN A 161 7.86 -7.59 4.25
C ASN A 161 7.26 -6.54 3.31
N TYR A 162 6.00 -6.76 2.95
CA TYR A 162 5.23 -5.88 2.10
C TYR A 162 3.90 -5.51 2.77
N VAL A 163 3.41 -4.32 2.46
CA VAL A 163 2.13 -3.82 2.95
C VAL A 163 1.30 -3.38 1.77
N VAL A 164 0.07 -3.86 1.72
CA VAL A 164 -0.97 -3.38 0.82
C VAL A 164 -2.08 -2.77 1.67
N LEU A 165 -2.31 -1.48 1.48
CA LEU A 165 -3.31 -0.70 2.21
C LEU A 165 -4.40 -0.26 1.25
N ARG A 166 -5.63 -0.64 1.56
CA ARG A 166 -6.81 0.01 1.02
C ARG A 166 -7.12 1.23 1.87
N ILE A 167 -7.14 2.41 1.24
CA ILE A 167 -7.30 3.71 1.91
C ILE A 167 -8.41 4.53 1.25
N GLY A 168 -8.81 5.61 1.90
CA GLY A 168 -9.78 6.59 1.39
C GLY A 168 -11.17 6.44 2.01
N GLY A 169 -12.16 7.05 1.38
CA GLY A 169 -13.57 6.96 1.75
C GLY A 169 -14.48 7.33 0.58
N ASP A 170 -15.77 7.50 0.85
CA ASP A 170 -16.75 7.90 -0.18
C ASP A 170 -16.63 9.39 -0.59
N GLY A 171 -15.78 10.16 0.11
CA GLY A 171 -15.57 11.57 -0.14
C GLY A 171 -14.57 11.85 -1.28
N PRO A 172 -14.71 12.99 -1.99
CA PRO A 172 -13.85 13.33 -3.12
C PRO A 172 -12.42 13.73 -2.72
N GLU A 173 -12.20 14.12 -1.45
CA GLU A 173 -10.90 14.56 -0.94
C GLU A 173 -9.91 13.40 -0.76
N PHE A 174 -10.43 12.23 -0.37
CA PHE A 174 -9.65 11.01 -0.15
C PHE A 174 -10.32 9.85 -0.88
N PRO A 175 -10.19 9.77 -2.22
CA PRO A 175 -10.81 8.71 -3.00
C PRO A 175 -10.23 7.35 -2.63
N GLU A 176 -11.02 6.30 -2.83
CA GLU A 176 -10.58 4.94 -2.63
C GLU A 176 -9.33 4.62 -3.46
N ALA A 177 -8.30 4.13 -2.79
CA ALA A 177 -7.04 3.79 -3.44
C ALA A 177 -6.38 2.56 -2.81
N LEU A 178 -5.51 1.94 -3.59
CA LEU A 178 -4.61 0.89 -3.13
C LEU A 178 -3.19 1.46 -3.07
N VAL A 179 -2.58 1.35 -1.89
CA VAL A 179 -1.18 1.72 -1.61
C VAL A 179 -0.38 0.44 -1.42
N VAL A 180 0.84 0.43 -1.95
CA VAL A 180 1.78 -0.68 -1.85
C VAL A 180 3.08 -0.16 -1.27
N TYR A 181 3.61 -0.86 -0.27
CA TYR A 181 4.89 -0.55 0.35
C TYR A 181 5.75 -1.82 0.50
N PRO A 182 7.07 -1.74 0.30
CA PRO A 182 7.79 -0.60 -0.29
C PRO A 182 7.30 -0.31 -1.71
N GLU A 183 7.29 0.98 -2.09
CA GLU A 183 7.03 1.35 -3.48
C GLU A 183 8.15 0.76 -4.35
N GLY A 184 7.84 -0.26 -5.15
CA GLY A 184 8.76 -0.74 -6.17
C GLY A 184 9.06 0.39 -7.16
N LEU A 185 10.30 0.45 -7.67
CA LEU A 185 10.77 1.42 -8.68
C LEU A 185 10.08 1.28 -10.05
N VAL A 186 8.86 0.74 -10.11
CA VAL A 186 8.10 0.55 -11.33
C VAL A 186 7.30 1.83 -11.56
N GLY A 187 8.00 2.79 -12.18
CA GLY A 187 7.49 3.96 -12.90
C GLY A 187 6.20 4.56 -12.37
N LYS A 188 6.31 5.71 -11.69
CA LYS A 188 5.23 6.69 -11.58
C LYS A 188 4.54 6.80 -12.94
N SER A 189 3.40 6.15 -13.09
CA SER A 189 2.61 6.20 -14.31
C SER A 189 1.98 7.58 -14.33
N GLY A 190 2.73 8.52 -14.92
CA GLY A 190 2.34 9.91 -15.07
C GLY A 190 1.10 9.96 -15.94
N SER A 191 -0.06 10.01 -15.30
CA SER A 191 -1.29 10.43 -15.95
C SER A 191 -1.23 11.96 -16.14
N ALA A 192 -0.37 12.40 -17.05
CA ALA A 192 -0.48 13.73 -17.65
C ALA A 192 -1.33 13.57 -18.91
N ARG A 193 -2.66 13.59 -18.75
CA ARG A 193 -3.58 13.68 -19.90
C ARG A 193 -3.86 15.15 -20.24
N HIS A 194 -3.26 15.53 -21.37
CA HIS A 194 -3.69 16.49 -22.39
C HIS A 194 -3.90 17.96 -21.96
N ALA A 195 -2.96 18.85 -22.32
CA ALA A 195 -2.79 19.45 -23.65
C ALA A 195 -3.82 20.55 -23.94
N LEU A 196 -3.32 21.79 -24.00
CA LEU A 196 -3.34 22.60 -25.22
C LEU A 196 -2.24 23.67 -25.10
N SER A 197 -1.74 24.03 -26.28
CA SER A 197 -0.76 25.04 -26.66
C SER A 197 -0.74 26.29 -25.75
N TRP A 198 0.34 27.07 -25.67
CA TRP A 198 0.71 28.08 -26.67
C TRP A 198 2.23 28.26 -26.76
N LEU A 199 2.63 28.58 -27.99
CA LEU A 199 3.96 28.95 -28.47
C LEU A 199 4.79 29.82 -27.51
N ALA A 200 6.05 29.46 -27.33
CA ALA A 200 7.15 30.41 -27.41
C ALA A 200 8.44 29.67 -27.77
N ALA A 201 8.88 29.88 -29.00
CA ALA A 201 10.23 29.54 -29.44
C ALA A 201 11.24 30.42 -28.69
N ALA A 202 12.33 29.81 -28.21
CA ALA A 202 13.61 30.50 -28.06
C ALA A 202 14.75 29.48 -28.13
N LEU A 203 15.32 29.37 -29.33
CA LEU A 203 16.68 28.88 -29.55
C LEU A 203 17.66 29.78 -28.80
N VAL A 204 18.52 29.20 -27.95
CA VAL A 204 19.89 29.72 -27.78
C VAL A 204 20.83 28.52 -27.74
N ALA A 205 21.55 28.35 -28.85
CA ALA A 205 22.75 27.53 -28.90
C ALA A 205 23.91 28.32 -28.26
N ALA A 206 24.60 27.71 -27.30
CA ALA A 206 25.93 28.14 -26.91
C ALA A 206 26.81 26.88 -26.78
N VAL A 207 27.51 26.56 -27.85
CA VAL A 207 28.68 25.69 -27.82
C VAL A 207 29.85 26.57 -27.36
N ALA A 208 30.46 26.22 -26.24
CA ALA A 208 31.78 26.71 -25.88
C ALA A 208 32.70 25.50 -25.71
N LEU A 209 33.51 25.23 -26.74
CA LEU A 209 34.72 24.43 -26.60
C LEU A 209 35.95 25.37 -26.63
N ARG A 210 36.71 25.26 -25.54
CA ARG A 210 38.12 25.56 -25.24
C ARG A 210 39.01 26.35 -26.22
N ALA A 211 39.79 27.24 -25.62
CA ALA A 211 41.25 27.11 -25.60
C ALA A 211 41.71 26.95 -24.13
#